data_AF-A0A0B2A882-F1
#
_entry.id   AF-A0A0B2A882-F1
#
_cell.length_a   1.000
_cell.length_b   1.000
_cell.length_c   1.000
_cell.angle_alpha   90.00
_cell.angle_beta   90.00
_cell.angle_gamma   90.00
#
_symmetry.space_group_name_H-M   'P 1'
#
loop_
_entity.id
_entity.type
_entity.pdbx_description
1 polymer ?
#
loop_
_entity_poly.entity_id
_entity_poly.type
_entity_poly.pdbx_seq_one_letter_code
_entity_poly.pdbx_strand_id
1 'polypeptide(L)'
;MSTSGTEAGALQWAIRDSLLSYVTRIARGTSEVSGGAQEGEGGTFRFPLTRAVQEGADWRLSFAGSVRLRAHHGHLDILIQDPEVAIGPEGGVLATHVAGAPDALLPLVALSPAEPLGADGRLQWSDVEAALAGNAVEMFGSVYAAGTEMAPIGIEFALDS
;
A
#
# COMPACT_ATOMS: atom_id res chain seq x y z
N MET A 1 13.65 -25.93 15.13
CA MET A 1 12.27 -25.75 15.61
C MET A 1 12.17 -24.31 16.06
N SER A 2 11.49 -23.46 15.28
CA SER A 2 11.25 -22.05 15.63
C SER A 2 9.76 -21.86 15.76
N THR A 3 9.35 -21.50 16.97
CA THR A 3 7.96 -21.32 17.42
C THR A 3 7.37 -20.02 16.90
N SER A 4 6.21 -20.15 16.25
CA SER A 4 5.00 -19.31 16.30
C SER A 4 5.11 -17.82 16.63
N GLY A 5 4.70 -16.97 15.68
CA GLY A 5 4.41 -15.56 15.92
C GLY A 5 3.95 -14.82 14.66
N THR A 6 2.81 -15.20 14.08
CA THR A 6 2.18 -14.43 12.99
C THR A 6 1.45 -13.20 13.56
N GLU A 7 2.20 -12.25 14.10
CA GLU A 7 1.79 -10.84 14.20
C GLU A 7 2.93 -9.92 13.74
N ALA A 8 3.64 -10.37 12.69
CA ALA A 8 4.53 -9.55 11.90
C ALA A 8 3.71 -8.44 11.22
N GLY A 9 4.26 -7.23 11.18
CA GLY A 9 3.55 -6.02 10.80
C GLY A 9 2.92 -6.01 9.41
N ALA A 10 2.21 -4.94 9.09
CA ALA A 10 1.61 -4.78 7.77
C ALA A 10 1.35 -3.33 7.38
N LEU A 11 1.27 -3.13 6.07
CA LEU A 11 0.62 -2.00 5.43
C LEU A 11 -0.87 -2.31 5.27
N GLN A 12 -1.72 -1.36 5.62
CA GLN A 12 -3.16 -1.39 5.43
C GLN A 12 -3.56 -0.23 4.52
N TRP A 13 -4.26 -0.54 3.43
CA TRP A 13 -4.67 0.48 2.46
C TRP A 13 -5.91 0.05 1.66
N ALA A 14 -6.93 0.90 1.63
CA ALA A 14 -8.15 0.68 0.85
C ALA A 14 -8.05 1.20 -0.60
N ILE A 15 -6.88 1.71 -1.02
CA ILE A 15 -6.64 2.31 -2.33
C ILE A 15 -7.49 3.57 -2.55
N ARG A 16 -8.79 3.38 -2.82
CA ARG A 16 -9.80 4.44 -2.94
C ARG A 16 -11.20 3.83 -3.00
N ASP A 17 -12.09 4.23 -2.11
CA ASP A 17 -13.46 3.70 -2.02
C ASP A 17 -14.25 3.79 -3.33
N SER A 18 -14.15 4.92 -4.04
CA SER A 18 -14.88 5.10 -5.31
C SER A 18 -14.40 4.13 -6.39
N LEU A 19 -13.10 3.81 -6.40
CA LEU A 19 -12.51 2.87 -7.34
C LEU A 19 -12.97 1.45 -7.02
N LEU A 20 -12.89 1.04 -5.75
CA LEU A 20 -13.32 -0.29 -5.32
C LEU A 20 -14.82 -0.51 -5.55
N SER A 21 -15.65 0.49 -5.21
CA SER A 21 -17.10 0.48 -5.47
C SER A 21 -17.40 0.37 -6.97
N TYR A 22 -16.67 1.11 -7.81
CA TYR A 22 -16.79 1.01 -9.26
C TYR A 22 -16.43 -0.37 -9.78
N VAL A 23 -15.26 -0.90 -9.41
CA VAL A 23 -14.78 -2.23 -9.85
C VAL A 23 -15.77 -3.31 -9.45
N THR A 24 -16.13 -3.39 -8.17
CA THR A 24 -16.92 -4.52 -7.63
C THR A 24 -18.40 -4.43 -7.95
N ARG A 25 -19.00 -3.24 -7.91
CA ARG A 25 -20.47 -3.08 -8.01
C ARG A 25 -20.94 -2.65 -9.39
N ILE A 26 -20.23 -1.70 -10.02
CA ILE A 26 -20.67 -1.07 -11.26
C ILE A 26 -20.14 -1.85 -12.47
N ALA A 27 -18.83 -2.02 -12.53
CA ALA A 27 -18.15 -2.66 -13.64
C ALA A 27 -18.13 -4.19 -13.55
N ARG A 28 -18.60 -4.76 -12.42
CA ARG A 28 -18.64 -6.22 -12.15
C ARG A 28 -17.30 -6.89 -12.42
N GLY A 29 -16.23 -6.21 -12.03
CA GLY A 29 -14.85 -6.63 -12.14
C GLY A 29 -14.43 -7.60 -11.02
N THR A 30 -13.12 -7.83 -10.92
CA THR A 30 -12.52 -8.70 -9.91
C THR A 30 -11.51 -7.95 -9.04
N SER A 31 -11.43 -8.38 -7.78
CA SER A 31 -10.37 -8.06 -6.82
C SER A 31 -9.71 -9.39 -6.46
N GLU A 32 -8.42 -9.52 -6.74
CA GLU A 32 -7.66 -10.75 -6.49
C GLU A 32 -6.45 -10.41 -5.61
N VAL A 33 -6.30 -11.13 -4.50
CA VAL A 33 -5.13 -11.00 -3.62
C VAL A 33 -4.24 -12.24 -3.69
N SER A 34 -2.92 -12.06 -3.63
CA SER A 34 -1.96 -13.16 -3.59
C SER A 34 -0.66 -12.82 -2.85
N GLY A 35 0.23 -13.80 -2.70
CA GLY A 35 1.55 -13.60 -2.07
C GLY A 35 1.49 -13.20 -0.59
N GLY A 36 0.42 -13.58 0.11
CA GLY A 36 0.21 -13.26 1.53
C GLY A 36 -0.57 -11.97 1.79
N ALA A 37 -0.87 -11.19 0.74
CA ALA A 37 -1.83 -10.10 0.86
C ALA A 37 -3.24 -10.63 1.20
N GLN A 38 -3.99 -9.85 1.97
CA GLN A 38 -5.33 -10.19 2.41
C GLN A 38 -6.29 -9.04 2.11
N GLU A 39 -7.53 -9.37 1.76
CA GLU A 39 -8.63 -8.40 1.68
C GLU A 39 -9.40 -8.46 3.01
N GLY A 40 -9.41 -7.35 3.73
CA GLY A 40 -10.10 -7.16 5.01
C GLY A 40 -11.45 -6.48 4.84
N GLU A 41 -12.04 -6.09 5.98
CA GLU A 41 -13.34 -5.41 5.98
C GLU A 41 -13.26 -4.04 5.25
N GLY A 42 -14.38 -3.66 4.64
CA GLY A 42 -14.50 -2.38 3.92
C GLY A 42 -13.69 -2.29 2.62
N GLY A 43 -13.04 -3.37 2.17
CA GLY A 43 -12.15 -3.34 0.99
C GLY A 43 -10.73 -2.88 1.31
N THR A 44 -10.35 -2.89 2.59
CA THR A 44 -8.98 -2.60 3.02
C THR A 44 -8.06 -3.76 2.72
N PHE A 45 -6.97 -3.54 1.98
CA PHE A 45 -5.96 -4.57 1.74
C PHE A 45 -4.88 -4.52 2.80
N ARG A 46 -4.44 -5.70 3.26
CA ARG A 46 -3.32 -5.88 4.19
C ARG A 46 -2.16 -6.54 3.48
N PHE A 47 -1.00 -5.89 3.44
CA PHE A 47 0.25 -6.42 2.89
C PHE A 47 1.22 -6.73 4.04
N PRO A 48 1.66 -7.98 4.23
CA PRO A 48 2.57 -8.33 5.30
C PRO A 48 3.94 -7.66 5.14
N LEU A 49 4.47 -7.12 6.23
CA LEU A 49 5.82 -6.56 6.32
C LEU A 49 6.85 -7.67 6.13
N THR A 50 7.87 -7.39 5.33
CA THR A 50 9.03 -8.27 5.12
C THR A 50 10.32 -7.66 5.62
N ARG A 51 10.42 -6.33 5.61
CA ARG A 51 11.62 -5.62 6.02
C ARG A 51 11.27 -4.23 6.52
N ALA A 52 11.90 -3.81 7.62
CA ALA A 52 11.91 -2.44 8.09
C ALA A 52 13.35 -1.97 8.30
N VAL A 53 13.68 -0.78 7.80
CA VAL A 53 14.99 -0.14 7.96
C VAL A 53 14.76 1.30 8.40
N GLN A 54 15.40 1.70 9.49
CA GLN A 54 15.38 3.08 9.97
C GLN A 54 16.72 3.76 9.65
N GLU A 55 16.67 4.96 9.08
CA GLU A 55 17.82 5.82 8.81
C GLU A 55 17.56 7.21 9.39
N GLY A 56 18.02 7.45 10.62
CA GLY A 56 17.67 8.67 11.35
C GLY A 56 16.18 8.71 11.68
N ALA A 57 15.48 9.74 11.20
CA ALA A 57 14.03 9.87 11.36
C ALA A 57 13.22 9.18 10.25
N ASP A 58 13.88 8.81 9.14
CA ASP A 58 13.23 8.20 7.99
C ASP A 58 13.14 6.67 8.13
N TRP A 59 12.07 6.11 7.57
CA TRP A 59 11.83 4.68 7.49
C TRP A 59 11.69 4.22 6.05
N ARG A 60 12.29 3.07 5.75
CA ARG A 60 12.02 2.29 4.53
C ARG A 60 11.44 0.93 4.91
N LEU A 61 10.24 0.67 4.42
CA LEU A 61 9.43 -0.51 4.76
C LEU A 61 9.06 -1.25 3.49
N SER A 62 9.36 -2.54 3.43
CA SER A 62 9.04 -3.41 2.30
C SER A 62 7.98 -4.41 2.70
N PHE A 63 6.97 -4.59 1.85
CA PHE A 63 5.83 -5.47 2.08
C PHE A 63 5.76 -6.52 0.97
N ALA A 64 5.22 -7.70 1.28
CA ALA A 64 4.99 -8.75 0.31
C ALA A 64 3.55 -8.78 -0.16
N GLY A 65 3.35 -9.41 -1.31
CA GLY A 65 2.04 -9.78 -1.81
C GLY A 65 1.49 -8.78 -2.80
N SER A 66 0.32 -9.09 -3.34
CA SER A 66 -0.24 -8.32 -4.42
C SER A 66 -1.76 -8.23 -4.38
N VAL A 67 -2.26 -7.13 -4.91
CA VAL A 67 -3.68 -6.89 -5.21
C VAL A 67 -3.78 -6.61 -6.71
N ARG A 68 -4.70 -7.30 -7.38
CA ARG A 68 -5.02 -7.04 -8.78
C ARG A 68 -6.49 -6.69 -8.93
N LEU A 69 -6.76 -5.47 -9.40
CA LEU A 69 -8.10 -4.99 -9.71
C LEU A 69 -8.30 -5.02 -11.22
N ARG A 70 -9.32 -5.75 -11.67
CA ARG A 70 -9.68 -5.81 -13.09
C ARG A 70 -11.11 -5.40 -13.32
N ALA A 71 -11.37 -4.61 -14.36
CA ALA A 71 -12.73 -4.26 -14.77
C ALA A 71 -12.82 -4.04 -16.28
N HIS A 72 -14.06 -3.95 -16.81
CA HIS A 72 -14.34 -3.66 -18.23
C HIS A 72 -13.56 -4.54 -19.20
N HIS A 73 -13.65 -5.86 -19.01
CA HIS A 73 -12.98 -6.84 -19.89
C HIS A 73 -11.46 -6.61 -20.05
N GLY A 74 -10.80 -6.07 -19.01
CA GLY A 74 -9.34 -5.86 -18.97
C GLY A 74 -8.88 -4.44 -19.34
N HIS A 75 -9.82 -3.51 -19.60
CA HIS A 75 -9.47 -2.11 -19.86
C HIS A 75 -8.98 -1.38 -18.59
N LEU A 76 -9.43 -1.83 -17.41
CA LEU A 76 -8.82 -1.50 -16.14
C LEU A 76 -8.10 -2.75 -15.64
N ASP A 77 -6.79 -2.64 -15.43
CA ASP A 77 -5.96 -3.70 -14.85
C ASP A 77 -4.88 -3.04 -13.98
N ILE A 78 -5.18 -2.90 -12.69
CA ILE A 78 -4.27 -2.32 -11.70
C ILE A 78 -3.64 -3.47 -10.93
N LEU A 79 -2.32 -3.60 -11.01
CA LEU A 79 -1.54 -4.53 -10.21
C LEU A 79 -0.67 -3.75 -9.23
N ILE A 80 -0.98 -3.86 -7.94
CA ILE A 80 -0.10 -3.41 -6.86
C ILE A 80 0.55 -4.66 -6.30
N GLN A 81 1.87 -4.76 -6.40
CA GLN A 81 2.66 -5.87 -5.89
C GLN A 81 3.89 -5.37 -5.14
N ASP A 82 4.27 -6.15 -4.13
CA ASP A 82 5.42 -5.95 -3.25
C ASP A 82 5.64 -4.47 -2.90
N PRO A 83 4.67 -3.85 -2.18
CA PRO A 83 4.72 -2.41 -1.93
C PRO A 83 5.95 -2.00 -1.13
N GLU A 84 6.46 -0.81 -1.42
CA GLU A 84 7.52 -0.17 -0.65
C GLU A 84 7.08 1.21 -0.17
N VAL A 85 7.31 1.49 1.11
CA VAL A 85 7.04 2.79 1.73
C VAL A 85 8.36 3.41 2.17
N ALA A 86 8.60 4.65 1.75
CA ALA A 86 9.59 5.53 2.37
C ALA A 86 8.85 6.69 3.03
N ILE A 87 9.04 6.92 4.33
CA ILE A 87 8.29 7.93 5.09
C ILE A 87 9.14 8.54 6.22
N GLY A 88 8.95 9.82 6.47
CA GLY A 88 9.58 10.54 7.57
C GLY A 88 8.95 11.92 7.81
N PRO A 89 9.63 12.81 8.55
CA PRO A 89 9.10 14.11 8.97
C PRO A 89 8.90 15.10 7.82
N GLU A 90 9.41 14.83 6.62
CA GLU A 90 9.22 15.65 5.41
C GLU A 90 8.16 15.05 4.46
N GLY A 91 7.53 13.95 4.84
CA GLY A 91 6.57 13.21 4.01
C GLY A 91 7.13 11.90 3.50
N GLY A 92 6.48 11.35 2.47
CA GLY A 92 6.87 10.05 1.97
C GLY A 92 6.25 9.67 0.64
N VAL A 93 6.46 8.41 0.29
CA VAL A 93 5.93 7.79 -0.92
C VAL A 93 5.59 6.34 -0.63
N LEU A 94 4.45 5.89 -1.15
CA LEU A 94 4.14 4.47 -1.31
C LEU A 94 4.28 4.14 -2.80
N ALA A 95 5.11 3.15 -3.11
CA ALA A 95 5.40 2.68 -4.44
C ALA A 95 5.09 1.18 -4.59
N THR A 96 4.98 0.72 -5.84
CA THR A 96 4.84 -0.70 -6.18
C THR A 96 5.91 -1.14 -7.16
N HIS A 97 6.28 -2.41 -7.13
CA HIS A 97 7.19 -3.01 -8.11
C HIS A 97 6.53 -3.13 -9.48
N VAL A 98 7.27 -2.80 -10.54
CA VAL A 98 6.79 -2.91 -11.93
C VAL A 98 6.96 -4.35 -12.42
N ALA A 99 5.86 -4.96 -12.86
CA ALA A 99 5.87 -6.33 -13.37
C ALA A 99 6.83 -6.49 -14.56
N GLY A 100 7.74 -7.47 -14.47
CA GLY A 100 8.75 -7.71 -15.51
C GLY A 100 9.98 -6.78 -15.45
N ALA A 101 10.05 -5.87 -14.48
CA ALA A 101 11.18 -4.99 -14.24
C ALA A 101 11.55 -4.98 -12.74
N PRO A 102 12.35 -5.97 -12.27
CA PRO A 102 12.58 -6.22 -10.84
C PRO A 102 13.12 -5.04 -10.03
N ASP A 103 13.90 -4.16 -10.66
CA ASP A 103 14.53 -3.02 -9.99
C ASP A 103 13.72 -1.72 -10.16
N ALA A 104 12.56 -1.78 -10.84
CA ALA A 104 11.76 -0.61 -11.14
C ALA A 104 10.59 -0.46 -10.16
N LEU A 105 10.57 0.69 -9.48
CA LEU A 105 9.47 1.12 -8.64
C LEU A 105 8.63 2.16 -9.36
N LEU A 106 7.31 2.03 -9.23
CA LEU A 106 6.34 3.04 -9.62
C LEU A 106 5.74 3.69 -8.36
N PRO A 107 6.09 4.96 -8.04
CA PRO A 107 5.38 5.74 -7.04
C PRO A 107 3.87 5.75 -7.31
N LEU A 108 3.08 5.33 -6.34
CA LEU A 108 1.61 5.32 -6.43
C LEU A 108 1.01 6.57 -5.80
N VAL A 109 1.46 6.90 -4.59
CA VAL A 109 0.96 8.04 -3.83
C VAL A 109 2.09 8.75 -3.10
N ALA A 110 2.00 10.08 -3.05
CA ALA A 110 2.75 10.90 -2.10
C ALA A 110 2.03 10.85 -0.74
N LEU A 111 2.81 10.78 0.33
CA LEU A 111 2.34 10.70 1.70
C LEU A 111 2.63 12.01 2.44
N SER A 112 1.71 12.44 3.30
CA SER A 112 1.96 13.58 4.18
C SER A 112 3.08 13.26 5.20
N PRO A 113 3.75 14.31 5.73
CA PRO A 113 4.68 14.17 6.86
C PRO A 113 4.08 13.38 8.01
N ALA A 114 4.77 12.34 8.46
CA ALA A 114 4.33 11.54 9.60
C ALA A 114 5.48 10.84 10.31
N GLU A 115 5.37 10.75 11.64
CA GLU A 115 6.25 9.99 12.50
C GLU A 115 5.46 8.86 13.17
N PRO A 116 6.08 7.70 13.43
CA PRO A 116 5.40 6.61 14.10
C PRO A 116 5.17 6.93 15.57
N LEU A 117 4.00 6.54 16.08
CA LEU A 117 3.78 6.42 17.51
C LEU A 117 4.38 5.10 18.00
N GLY A 118 5.22 5.18 19.02
CA GLY A 118 5.82 4.02 19.68
C GLY A 118 5.13 3.71 21.01
N ALA A 119 4.58 2.50 21.16
CA ALA A 119 4.00 2.01 22.41
C ALA A 119 4.20 0.49 22.53
N ASP A 120 4.56 0.01 23.72
CA ASP A 120 4.65 -1.43 24.03
C ASP A 120 5.49 -2.26 23.04
N GLY A 121 6.59 -1.70 22.56
CA GLY A 121 7.47 -2.36 21.58
C GLY A 121 6.89 -2.43 20.17
N ARG A 122 5.85 -1.64 19.86
CA ARG A 122 5.26 -1.52 18.53
C ARG A 122 5.43 -0.10 17.99
N LEU A 123 5.55 0.01 16.68
CA LEU A 123 5.47 1.26 15.94
C LEU A 123 4.21 1.28 15.09
N GLN A 124 3.57 2.45 15.04
CA GLN A 124 2.34 2.64 14.27
C GLN A 124 2.30 4.00 13.57
N TRP A 125 1.93 3.98 12.30
CA TRP A 125 1.40 5.12 11.56
C TRP A 125 -0.07 4.88 11.31
N SER A 126 -0.91 5.84 11.70
CA SER A 126 -2.35 5.76 11.52
C SER A 126 -2.81 6.88 10.61
N ASP A 127 -3.67 6.55 9.64
CA ASP A 127 -4.36 7.49 8.76
C ASP A 127 -3.42 8.51 8.08
N VAL A 128 -2.27 8.05 7.59
CA VAL A 128 -1.34 8.91 6.83
C VAL A 128 -2.00 9.27 5.50
N GLU A 129 -2.26 10.57 5.31
CA GLU A 129 -2.88 11.09 4.09
C GLU A 129 -2.05 10.74 2.85
N ALA A 130 -2.75 10.33 1.80
CA ALA A 130 -2.15 9.88 0.55
C ALA A 130 -2.75 10.64 -0.63
N ALA A 131 -1.91 11.06 -1.57
CA ALA A 131 -2.33 11.74 -2.79
C ALA A 131 -1.71 11.08 -4.03
N LEU A 132 -2.51 10.86 -5.07
CA LEU A 132 -2.10 10.17 -6.29
C LEU A 132 -0.86 10.81 -6.92
N ALA A 133 0.19 10.02 -7.10
CA ALA A 133 1.41 10.46 -7.75
C ALA A 133 1.18 10.62 -9.27
N GLY A 134 1.81 11.63 -9.88
CA GLY A 134 1.56 11.96 -11.30
C GLY A 134 1.91 10.85 -12.27
N ASN A 135 2.94 10.07 -11.96
CA ASN A 135 3.37 8.90 -12.73
C ASN A 135 2.41 7.69 -12.63
N ALA A 136 1.53 7.65 -11.63
CA ALA A 136 0.53 6.59 -11.48
C ALA A 136 -0.83 6.96 -12.11
N VAL A 137 -1.02 8.19 -12.59
CA VAL A 137 -2.30 8.64 -13.19
C VAL A 137 -2.79 7.69 -14.29
N GLU A 138 -1.90 7.25 -15.17
CA GLU A 138 -2.24 6.32 -16.25
C GLU A 138 -2.69 4.95 -15.72
N MET A 139 -1.99 4.43 -14.70
CA MET A 139 -2.33 3.16 -14.04
C MET A 139 -3.76 3.18 -13.49
N PHE A 140 -4.18 4.32 -12.92
CA PHE A 140 -5.53 4.51 -12.39
C PHE A 140 -6.56 4.99 -13.43
N GLY A 141 -6.29 4.76 -14.72
CA GLY A 141 -7.23 4.98 -15.82
C GLY A 141 -7.39 6.42 -16.28
N SER A 142 -6.47 7.33 -15.87
CA SER A 142 -6.45 8.75 -16.25
C SER A 142 -7.69 9.58 -15.86
N VAL A 143 -8.63 9.01 -15.10
CA VAL A 143 -9.82 9.71 -14.59
C VAL A 143 -9.52 10.53 -13.33
N TYR A 144 -8.40 10.25 -12.67
CA TYR A 144 -7.92 10.95 -11.49
C TYR A 144 -6.67 11.76 -11.85
N ALA A 145 -6.66 13.04 -11.52
CA ALA A 145 -5.49 13.89 -11.72
C ALA A 145 -4.42 13.61 -10.64
N ALA A 146 -3.16 13.96 -10.93
CA ALA A 146 -2.12 14.00 -9.91
C ALA A 146 -2.57 14.86 -8.71
N GLY A 147 -2.26 14.42 -7.50
CA GLY A 147 -2.70 15.08 -6.27
C GLY A 147 -4.13 14.75 -5.84
N THR A 148 -4.86 13.92 -6.60
CA THR A 148 -6.17 13.41 -6.15
C THR A 148 -5.98 12.65 -4.84
N GLU A 149 -6.76 13.01 -3.83
CA GLU A 149 -6.79 12.32 -2.54
C GLU A 149 -7.06 10.82 -2.72
N MET A 150 -6.29 9.98 -2.08
CA MET A 150 -6.45 8.52 -2.06
C MET A 150 -6.82 8.09 -0.65
N ALA A 151 -7.23 6.83 -0.47
CA ALA A 151 -7.44 6.31 0.89
C ALA A 151 -6.14 6.50 1.70
N PRO A 152 -6.20 6.93 2.97
CA PRO A 152 -5.02 7.05 3.80
C PRO A 152 -4.41 5.67 4.04
N ILE A 153 -3.14 5.62 4.39
CA ILE A 153 -2.45 4.36 4.70
C ILE A 153 -2.30 4.22 6.22
N GLY A 154 -2.36 2.97 6.68
CA GLY A 154 -1.97 2.59 8.04
C GLY A 154 -0.81 1.61 8.00
N ILE A 155 0.13 1.74 8.91
CA ILE A 155 1.26 0.81 9.05
C ILE A 155 1.45 0.48 10.51
N GLU A 156 1.64 -0.80 10.83
CA GLU A 156 2.00 -1.21 12.18
C GLU A 156 2.98 -2.39 12.16
N PHE A 157 3.92 -2.43 13.11
CA PHE A 157 4.77 -3.60 13.34
C PHE A 157 5.36 -3.61 14.75
N ALA A 158 5.72 -4.80 15.24
CA ALA A 158 6.50 -4.97 16.45
C ALA A 158 7.99 -4.78 16.15
N LEU A 159 8.72 -4.12 17.06
CA LEU A 159 10.17 -4.09 17.06
C LEU A 159 10.68 -5.43 17.58
N ASP A 160 11.67 -6.01 16.89
CA ASP A 160 12.36 -7.19 17.39
C ASP A 160 13.07 -6.85 18.71
N SER A 161 12.75 -7.59 19.78
CA SER A 161 13.33 -7.44 21.12
C SER A 161 14.75 -8.00 21.24
#